data_AF-A0A5K0WZ01-F1
#
_entry.id   AF-A0A5K0WZ01-F1
#
_cell.length_a   1.000
_cell.length_b   1.000
_cell.length_c   1.000
_cell.angle_alpha   90.00
_cell.angle_beta   90.00
_cell.angle_gamma   90.00
#
_symmetry.space_group_name_H-M   'P 1'
#
loop_
_entity.id
_entity.type
_entity.pdbx_description
1 polymer ?
#
loop_
_entity_poly.entity_id
_entity_poly.type
_entity_poly.pdbx_seq_one_letter_code
_entity_poly.pdbx_strand_id
1 'polypeptide(L)'
;DRDLNMYDPAGSTTSKHLLCSDELCDMGFECKSQKQFCPYAVNYYSAGTSTSGLLVQDKLHLAVSNNLSSKSPIEATIVIG
;
A
#
# COMPACT_ATOMS: atom_id res chain seq x y z
N ASP A 1 -15.24 -13.31 15.38
CA ASP A 1 -14.75 -12.92 14.04
C ASP A 1 -14.36 -11.46 14.02
N ARG A 2 -13.29 -11.12 13.28
CA ARG A 2 -12.94 -9.72 13.00
C ARG A 2 -13.63 -9.33 11.70
N ASP A 3 -14.34 -8.21 11.71
CA ASP A 3 -14.97 -7.67 10.51
C ASP A 3 -13.87 -7.04 9.63
N LEU A 4 -13.47 -7.74 8.59
CA LEU A 4 -12.40 -7.32 7.67
C LEU A 4 -13.03 -6.51 6.53
N ASN A 5 -13.01 -5.20 6.67
CA ASN A 5 -13.48 -4.27 5.65
C ASN A 5 -12.37 -3.89 4.67
N MET A 6 -12.77 -3.40 3.48
CA MET A 6 -11.84 -2.77 2.55
C MET A 6 -11.15 -1.59 3.24
N TYR A 7 -9.85 -1.43 2.98
CA TYR A 7 -9.08 -0.31 3.51
C TYR A 7 -9.64 1.02 2.96
N ASP A 8 -9.92 1.97 3.85
CA ASP A 8 -10.33 3.34 3.53
C ASP A 8 -9.17 4.32 3.79
N PRO A 9 -8.50 4.83 2.74
CA PRO A 9 -7.43 5.81 2.87
C PRO A 9 -7.83 7.08 3.63
N ALA A 10 -9.10 7.50 3.56
CA ALA A 10 -9.57 8.71 4.24
C ALA A 10 -9.73 8.50 5.76
N GLY A 11 -9.85 7.24 6.21
CA GLY A 11 -9.91 6.87 7.62
C GLY A 11 -8.56 6.92 8.35
N SER A 12 -7.45 7.09 7.63
CA SER A 12 -6.10 7.13 8.19
C SER A 12 -5.48 8.52 8.07
N THR A 13 -4.95 9.04 9.18
CA THR A 13 -4.27 10.35 9.21
C THR A 13 -2.86 10.33 8.64
N THR A 14 -2.29 9.14 8.43
CA THR A 14 -0.94 8.95 7.88
C THR A 14 -0.95 8.52 6.41
N SER A 15 -2.12 8.16 5.90
CA SER A 15 -2.35 7.74 4.52
C SER A 15 -2.13 8.88 3.52
N LYS A 16 -1.41 8.59 2.44
CA LYS A 16 -1.13 9.54 1.35
C LYS A 16 -1.10 8.81 0.02
N HIS A 17 -1.77 9.36 -0.99
CA HIS A 17 -1.55 8.92 -2.36
C HIS A 17 -0.14 9.29 -2.83
N LEU A 18 0.53 8.38 -3.53
CA LEU A 18 1.79 8.69 -4.20
C LEU A 18 1.51 9.50 -5.47
N LEU A 19 2.42 10.42 -5.79
CA LEU A 19 2.42 11.11 -7.07
C LEU A 19 3.33 10.38 -8.05
N CYS A 20 3.07 10.57 -9.33
CA CYS A 20 3.91 10.07 -10.42
C CYS A 20 5.33 10.68 -10.44
N SER A 21 5.64 11.64 -9.57
CA SER A 21 7.01 12.12 -9.33
C SER A 21 7.81 11.25 -8.37
N ASP A 22 7.18 10.25 -7.74
CA ASP A 22 7.82 9.30 -6.83
C ASP A 22 8.53 8.20 -7.62
N GLU A 23 9.76 7.85 -7.21
CA GLU A 23 10.58 6.82 -7.87
C GLU A 23 9.89 5.46 -7.92
N LEU A 24 9.00 5.15 -6.97
CA LEU A 24 8.23 3.91 -6.99
C LEU A 24 7.25 3.84 -8.17
N CYS A 25 6.86 5.00 -8.70
CA CYS A 25 5.99 5.09 -9.86
C CYS A 25 6.73 4.89 -11.19
N ASP A 26 8.06 5.06 -11.19
CA ASP A 26 8.90 4.84 -12.36
C ASP A 26 9.06 3.35 -12.72
N MET A 27 8.63 2.44 -11.83
CA MET A 27 8.73 0.98 -12.01
C MET A 27 7.73 0.38 -13.02
N GLY A 28 7.26 1.16 -14.00
CA GLY A 28 6.52 0.65 -15.16
C GLY A 28 5.02 0.96 -15.20
N PHE A 29 4.57 2.02 -14.51
CA PHE A 29 3.16 2.45 -14.53
C PHE A 29 2.92 3.61 -15.50
N GLU A 30 1.73 3.63 -16.14
CA GLU A 30 1.38 4.64 -17.14
C GLU A 30 1.01 6.00 -16.49
N CYS A 31 2.03 6.76 -16.11
CA CYS A 31 1.88 8.14 -15.69
C CYS A 31 1.83 9.10 -16.89
N LYS A 32 0.80 9.96 -16.94
CA LYS A 32 0.69 11.01 -17.97
C LYS A 32 1.31 12.33 -17.53
N SER A 33 1.50 12.53 -16.23
CA SER A 33 2.05 13.75 -15.63
C SER A 33 2.62 13.46 -14.25
N GLN A 34 3.71 14.14 -13.86
CA GLN A 34 4.34 14.03 -12.54
C GLN A 34 3.40 14.40 -11.38
N LYS A 35 2.38 15.22 -11.63
CA LYS A 35 1.41 15.66 -10.60
C LYS A 35 0.20 14.74 -10.46
N GLN A 36 0.09 13.72 -11.30
CA GLN A 36 -0.98 12.73 -11.23
C GLN A 36 -0.71 11.77 -10.06
N PHE A 37 -1.77 11.22 -9.45
CA PHE A 37 -1.60 10.08 -8.54
C PHE A 37 -1.08 8.86 -9.28
N CYS A 38 -0.16 8.14 -8.64
CA CYS A 38 0.52 7.00 -9.22
C CYS A 38 -0.44 5.84 -9.42
N PRO A 39 -0.77 5.46 -10.67
CA PRO A 39 -1.56 4.27 -10.91
C PRO A 39 -0.74 3.02 -10.62
N TYR A 40 -1.42 1.94 -10.24
CA TYR A 40 -0.82 0.60 -10.23
C TYR A 40 -1.67 -0.35 -11.08
N ALA A 41 -1.02 -1.32 -11.69
CA ALA A 41 -1.66 -2.46 -12.30
C ALA A 41 -0.71 -3.67 -12.19
N VAL A 42 -1.24 -4.82 -11.78
CA VAL A 42 -0.47 -6.06 -11.71
C VAL A 42 -1.28 -7.21 -12.30
N ASN A 43 -0.61 -8.03 -13.10
CA ASN A 43 -1.14 -9.28 -13.62
C ASN A 43 -0.57 -10.44 -12.78
N TYR A 44 -1.45 -11.27 -12.22
CA TYR A 44 -1.02 -12.41 -11.43
C TYR A 44 -0.69 -13.60 -12.33
N TYR A 45 0.31 -14.39 -11.92
CA TYR A 45 0.80 -15.52 -12.72
C TYR A 45 -0.26 -16.63 -12.92
N SER A 46 -1.19 -16.78 -11.97
CA SER A 46 -2.23 -17.80 -12.00
C SER A 46 -3.60 -17.21 -12.31
N ALA A 47 -4.45 -18.02 -12.95
CA ALA A 47 -5.87 -17.74 -13.17
C ALA A 47 -6.23 -16.50 -14.03
N GLY A 48 -5.26 -15.85 -14.68
CA GLY A 48 -5.52 -14.72 -15.58
C GLY A 48 -6.19 -13.54 -14.86
N THR A 49 -5.94 -13.39 -13.56
CA THR A 49 -6.48 -12.29 -12.76
C THR A 49 -5.52 -11.11 -12.74
N SER A 50 -6.10 -9.92 -12.59
CA SER A 50 -5.36 -8.67 -12.50
C SER A 50 -6.03 -7.74 -11.50
N THR A 51 -5.25 -6.86 -10.90
CA THR A 51 -5.73 -5.75 -10.06
C THR A 51 -5.14 -4.45 -10.56
N SER A 52 -5.87 -3.35 -10.32
CA SER A 52 -5.47 -2.02 -10.71
C SER A 52 -6.08 -0.98 -9.77
N GLY A 53 -5.39 0.13 -9.59
CA GLY A 53 -5.86 1.22 -8.73
C GLY A 53 -4.80 2.31 -8.60
N LEU A 54 -4.69 2.91 -7.42
CA LEU A 54 -3.69 3.94 -7.10
C LEU A 54 -2.80 3.47 -5.95
N LEU A 55 -1.50 3.77 -6.02
CA LEU A 55 -0.60 3.51 -4.91
C LEU A 55 -0.89 4.46 -3.75
N VAL A 56 -0.90 3.89 -2.55
CA VAL A 56 -1.09 4.61 -1.29
C VAL A 56 0.07 4.26 -0.36
N GLN A 57 0.69 5.28 0.23
CA GLN A 57 1.63 5.13 1.33
C GLN A 57 0.89 5.25 2.65
N ASP A 58 1.13 4.32 3.58
CA ASP A 58 0.64 4.45 4.95
C ASP A 58 1.56 3.73 5.97
N LYS A 59 1.22 3.80 7.25
CA LYS A 59 1.93 3.14 8.35
C LYS A 59 1.29 1.81 8.73
N LEU A 60 2.05 0.73 8.55
CA LEU A 60 1.70 -0.59 9.06
C LEU A 60 2.24 -0.78 10.48
N HIS A 61 1.39 -1.29 11.38
CA HIS A 61 1.76 -1.61 12.76
C HIS A 61 1.91 -3.13 12.88
N LEU A 62 3.14 -3.61 13.05
CA LEU A 62 3.48 -5.02 13.08
C LEU A 62 3.75 -5.46 14.52
N ALA A 63 2.96 -6.42 15.02
CA ALA A 63 3.19 -7.05 16.31
C ALA A 63 3.89 -8.39 16.15
N VAL A 64 4.90 -8.66 16.98
CA VAL A 64 5.62 -9.94 16.97
C VAL A 64 4.95 -10.90 17.94
N SER A 65 4.37 -11.98 17.43
CA SER A 65 3.80 -13.05 18.25
C SER A 65 4.85 -14.13 18.53
N ASN A 66 5.81 -13.84 19.41
CA ASN A 66 6.67 -14.90 19.97
C ASN A 66 6.51 -14.97 21.49
N ASN A 67 6.68 -16.18 22.05
CA ASN A 67 6.53 -16.45 23.49
C ASN A 67 7.65 -15.81 24.35
N LEU A 68 8.51 -14.97 23.77
CA LEU A 68 9.50 -14.18 24.49
C LEU A 68 9.00 -12.74 24.59
N SER A 69 8.23 -12.49 25.64
CA SER A 69 8.08 -11.21 26.35
C SER A 69 7.92 -9.93 25.49
N SER A 70 6.68 -9.45 25.41
CA SER A 70 6.31 -8.02 25.35
C SER A 70 7.21 -7.10 24.48
N LYS A 71 7.39 -7.40 23.20
CA LYS A 71 7.97 -6.43 22.27
C LYS A 71 6.89 -5.44 21.83
N SER A 72 7.21 -4.15 21.88
CA SER A 72 6.34 -3.11 21.33
C SER A 72 6.12 -3.35 19.84
N PRO A 73 4.92 -3.06 19.31
CA PRO A 73 4.70 -3.07 17.88
C PRO A 73 5.72 -2.20 17.16
N ILE A 74 6.18 -2.63 15.98
CA ILE A 74 7.02 -1.82 15.11
C ILE A 74 6.14 -1.11 14.08
N GLU A 75 6.44 0.16 13.82
CA GLU A 75 5.81 0.91 12.73
C GLU A 75 6.68 0.82 11.47
N ALA A 76 6.06 0.56 10.33
CA ALA A 76 6.71 0.56 9.03
C ALA A 76 5.93 1.42 8.05
N THR A 77 6.61 2.34 7.37
CA THR A 77 6.04 3.01 6.20
C THR A 77 6.04 2.02 5.05
N ILE A 78 4.86 1.75 4.50
CA ILE A 78 4.67 0.84 3.36
C ILE A 78 3.93 1.57 2.24
N VAL A 79 4.08 1.04 1.03
CA VAL A 79 3.27 1.43 -0.14
C VAL A 79 2.46 0.22 -0.55
N ILE A 80 1.16 0.42 -0.75
CA ILE A 80 0.18 -0.61 -1.11
C ILE A 80 -0.53 -0.25 -2.42
N GLY A 81 -0.77 -1.29 -3.22
CA GLY A 81 -1.53 -1.30 -4.46
C GLY A 81 -2.21 -2.66 -4.58
#